data_AF-A0A0C1JD18-F1
#
_entry.id   AF-A0A0C1JD18-F1
#
_cell.length_a   1.000
_cell.length_b   1.000
_cell.length_c   1.000
_cell.angle_alpha   90.00
_cell.angle_beta   90.00
_cell.angle_gamma   90.00
#
_symmetry.space_group_name_H-M   'P 1'
#
loop_
_entity.id
_entity.type
_entity.pdbx_description
1 polymer ?
#
loop_
_entity_poly.entity_id
_entity_poly.type
_entity_poly.pdbx_seq_one_letter_code
_entity_poly.pdbx_strand_id
1 'polypeptide(L)'
;MIARHICISGITAAFFVIFSDVSGAFAQTSEQDAHLAIENPADLSKDEAQQHYKSLIRRMARGYAAAQLDLILNYQAWPLFNDAPYISATHGQRYVNSYANRMAHNYGTLQDGEVLPVGSVLAKDSMTVTDEGNVHPGALFVMEKLPSGSSPDTADWRYIMVMPDGSLFGDTMGDRAGAVAYCHVCHEAVADRDYTFYVPEEYRIPK
;
A
#
# COMPACT_ATOMS: atom_id res chain seq x y z
N MET A 1 29.94 -72.24 44.17
CA MET A 1 30.70 -71.02 43.87
C MET A 1 29.74 -69.94 43.41
N ILE A 2 29.74 -68.84 44.17
CA ILE A 2 29.26 -67.47 43.91
C ILE A 2 28.99 -67.21 42.41
N ALA A 3 27.74 -67.07 41.95
CA ALA A 3 26.78 -65.96 42.05
C ALA A 3 26.73 -65.11 40.76
N ARG A 4 25.53 -65.03 40.15
CA ARG A 4 24.93 -63.90 39.40
C ARG A 4 23.53 -64.38 38.94
N HIS A 5 22.51 -64.25 39.78
CA HIS A 5 21.48 -63.19 39.78
C HIS A 5 20.78 -63.07 38.41
N ILE A 6 19.62 -63.71 38.21
CA ILE A 6 18.24 -63.35 38.64
C ILE A 6 17.60 -62.25 37.76
N CYS A 7 16.63 -62.71 36.95
CA CYS A 7 15.30 -62.11 36.70
C CYS A 7 15.20 -60.81 35.90
N ILE A 8 14.11 -60.46 35.21
CA ILE A 8 12.79 -61.03 34.88
C ILE A 8 12.21 -60.09 33.80
N SER A 9 11.23 -60.58 33.04
CA SER A 9 10.16 -59.84 32.33
C SER A 9 10.45 -59.02 31.09
N GLY A 10 9.48 -59.09 30.18
CA GLY A 10 9.25 -58.07 29.16
C GLY A 10 8.19 -58.48 28.15
N ILE A 11 6.92 -58.44 28.55
CA ILE A 11 5.75 -58.54 27.66
C ILE A 11 5.88 -57.51 26.53
N THR A 12 5.86 -57.98 25.29
CA THR A 12 5.88 -57.12 24.09
C THR A 12 4.50 -56.51 23.88
N ALA A 13 4.31 -55.26 24.31
CA ALA A 13 3.16 -54.46 23.94
C ALA A 13 3.49 -53.65 22.68
N ALA A 14 2.76 -53.91 21.59
CA ALA A 14 2.84 -53.14 20.37
C ALA A 14 2.23 -51.74 20.59
N PHE A 15 3.06 -50.71 20.55
CA PHE A 15 2.61 -49.32 20.53
C PHE A 15 2.18 -48.93 19.11
N PHE A 16 0.89 -48.73 18.91
CA PHE A 16 0.34 -48.06 17.74
C PHE A 16 0.51 -46.55 17.97
N VAL A 17 1.47 -45.92 17.29
CA VAL A 17 1.60 -44.46 17.29
C VAL A 17 0.64 -43.92 16.23
N ILE A 18 -0.46 -43.33 16.69
CA ILE A 18 -1.36 -42.53 15.85
C ILE A 18 -0.67 -41.18 15.67
N PHE A 19 -0.12 -40.92 14.48
CA PHE A 19 0.28 -39.57 14.08
C PHE A 19 -0.99 -38.79 13.77
N SER A 20 -1.34 -37.87 14.66
CA SER A 20 -2.33 -36.84 14.39
C SER A 20 -1.72 -35.85 13.39
N ASP A 21 -2.09 -35.95 12.10
CA ASP A 21 -1.85 -34.88 11.14
C ASP A 21 -2.65 -33.65 11.59
N VAL A 22 -1.99 -32.78 12.35
CA VAL A 22 -2.44 -31.40 12.52
C VAL A 22 -2.10 -30.70 11.23
N SER A 23 -3.00 -30.84 10.25
CA SER A 23 -3.07 -29.99 9.08
C SER A 23 -3.42 -28.58 9.57
N GLY A 24 -2.41 -27.86 10.06
CA GLY A 24 -2.49 -26.43 10.21
C GLY A 24 -2.84 -25.86 8.85
N ALA A 25 -4.03 -25.27 8.74
CA ALA A 25 -4.44 -24.50 7.59
C ALA A 25 -3.43 -23.35 7.43
N PHE A 26 -2.40 -23.58 6.62
CA PHE A 26 -1.67 -22.48 6.01
C PHE A 26 -2.67 -21.79 5.09
N ALA A 27 -3.22 -20.68 5.55
CA ALA A 27 -3.94 -19.75 4.71
C ALA A 27 -3.00 -19.39 3.55
N GLN A 28 -3.28 -19.94 2.37
CA GLN A 28 -2.63 -19.53 1.13
C GLN A 28 -3.15 -18.13 0.80
N THR A 29 -2.42 -17.10 1.20
CA THR A 29 -2.62 -15.75 0.69
C THR A 29 -2.16 -15.75 -0.76
N SER A 30 -3.10 -15.90 -1.69
CA SER A 30 -2.85 -15.71 -3.12
C SER A 30 -2.43 -14.27 -3.39
N GLU A 31 -1.58 -14.06 -4.40
CA GLU A 31 -1.15 -12.75 -4.94
C GLU A 31 -2.30 -11.79 -5.31
N GLN A 32 -3.55 -12.23 -5.23
CA GLN A 32 -4.77 -11.46 -5.46
C GLN A 32 -5.19 -10.56 -4.29
N ASP A 33 -4.53 -10.62 -3.13
CA ASP A 33 -4.84 -9.78 -1.96
C ASP A 33 -3.91 -8.55 -1.84
N ALA A 34 -3.41 -8.04 -2.97
CA ALA A 34 -2.68 -6.76 -3.02
C ALA A 34 -3.62 -5.55 -2.80
N HIS A 35 -4.94 -5.79 -2.90
CA HIS A 35 -5.97 -4.89 -2.45
C HIS A 35 -6.57 -5.49 -1.17
N LEU A 36 -5.94 -5.26 -0.02
CA LEU A 36 -6.62 -5.41 1.27
C LEU A 36 -7.77 -4.40 1.27
N ALA A 37 -8.90 -4.77 0.67
CA ALA A 37 -10.09 -3.97 0.59
C ALA A 37 -10.69 -3.94 1.98
N ILE A 38 -11.09 -2.75 2.43
CA ILE A 38 -11.85 -2.64 3.67
C ILE A 38 -13.24 -3.22 3.40
N GLU A 39 -13.66 -4.21 4.19
CA GLU A 39 -14.94 -4.91 3.97
C GLU A 39 -16.14 -3.96 4.11
N ASN A 40 -16.08 -2.99 5.03
CA ASN A 40 -17.16 -2.03 5.31
C ASN A 40 -16.64 -0.58 5.43
N PRO A 41 -16.29 0.12 4.32
CA PRO A 41 -15.94 1.54 4.40
C PRO A 41 -17.18 2.36 4.77
N ALA A 42 -17.05 3.30 5.70
CA ALA A 42 -18.08 4.28 5.97
C ALA A 42 -18.33 5.16 4.74
N ASP A 43 -19.58 5.55 4.50
CA ASP A 43 -19.95 6.58 3.53
C ASP A 43 -19.98 7.95 4.25
N LEU A 44 -18.88 8.69 4.12
CA LEU A 44 -18.65 9.98 4.77
C LEU A 44 -18.89 11.14 3.82
N SER A 45 -19.48 12.21 4.34
CA SER A 45 -19.40 13.53 3.69
C SER A 45 -17.96 14.05 3.65
N LYS A 46 -17.72 15.06 2.80
CA LYS A 46 -16.41 15.74 2.71
C LYS A 46 -15.92 16.27 4.05
N ASP A 47 -16.81 16.86 4.84
CA ASP A 47 -16.45 17.45 6.15
C ASP A 47 -16.08 16.37 7.17
N GLU A 48 -16.80 15.25 7.20
CA GLU A 48 -16.50 14.11 8.08
C GLU A 48 -15.17 13.47 7.69
N ALA A 49 -14.95 13.20 6.39
CA ALA A 49 -13.68 12.69 5.89
C ALA A 49 -12.52 13.63 6.26
N GLN A 50 -12.69 14.93 6.10
CA GLN A 50 -11.66 15.91 6.47
C GLN A 50 -11.38 15.94 7.98
N GLN A 51 -12.41 15.77 8.83
CA GLN A 51 -12.24 15.71 10.28
C GLN A 51 -11.44 14.47 10.71
N HIS A 52 -11.79 13.29 10.19
CA HIS A 52 -11.05 12.06 10.45
C HIS A 52 -9.60 12.18 9.97
N TYR A 53 -9.38 12.71 8.77
CA TYR A 53 -8.03 12.90 8.23
C TYR A 53 -7.18 13.82 9.10
N LYS A 54 -7.72 14.96 9.54
CA LYS A 54 -7.04 15.89 10.46
C LYS A 54 -6.63 15.22 11.77
N SER A 55 -7.41 14.25 12.26
CA SER A 55 -7.08 13.49 13.47
C SER A 55 -5.87 12.55 13.26
N LEU A 56 -5.68 12.05 12.04
CA LEU A 56 -4.65 11.05 11.69
C LEU A 56 -3.38 11.63 11.10
N ILE A 57 -3.41 12.83 10.49
CA ILE A 57 -2.32 13.35 9.66
C ILE A 57 -0.93 13.29 10.32
N ARG A 58 -0.85 13.67 11.60
CA ARG A 58 0.42 13.63 12.36
C ARG A 58 0.90 12.22 12.66
N ARG A 59 -0.02 11.26 12.83
CA ARG A 59 0.30 9.84 13.04
C ARG A 59 0.81 9.21 11.74
N MET A 60 0.14 9.51 10.62
CA MET A 60 0.59 9.11 9.28
C MET A 60 2.00 9.63 8.98
N ALA A 61 2.25 10.93 9.19
CA ALA A 61 3.56 11.54 8.97
C ALA A 61 4.68 10.80 9.73
N ARG A 62 4.45 10.50 11.01
CA ARG A 62 5.42 9.77 11.84
C ARG A 62 5.63 8.33 11.38
N GLY A 63 4.56 7.65 10.99
CA GLY A 63 4.62 6.27 10.48
C GLY A 63 5.45 6.20 9.21
N TYR A 64 5.06 6.95 8.18
CA TYR A 64 5.76 6.93 6.89
C TYR A 64 7.21 7.42 6.97
N ALA A 65 7.54 8.34 7.89
CA ALA A 65 8.92 8.79 8.09
C ALA A 65 9.89 7.66 8.48
N ALA A 66 9.39 6.58 9.09
CA ALA A 66 10.23 5.43 9.43
C ALA A 66 10.74 4.66 8.21
N ALA A 67 10.14 4.86 7.03
CA ALA A 67 10.64 4.32 5.77
C ALA A 67 11.94 4.98 5.29
N GLN A 68 12.28 6.17 5.81
CA GLN A 68 13.51 6.92 5.47
C GLN A 68 13.69 7.17 3.96
N LEU A 69 12.58 7.40 3.27
CA LEU A 69 12.54 7.68 1.84
C LEU A 69 12.66 9.19 1.59
N ASP A 70 13.82 9.64 1.11
CA ASP A 70 14.10 11.07 0.85
C ASP A 70 13.07 11.71 -0.11
N LEU A 71 12.60 10.95 -1.11
CA LEU A 71 11.65 11.45 -2.11
C LEU A 71 10.28 11.86 -1.55
N ILE A 72 9.88 11.34 -0.39
CA ILE A 72 8.62 11.71 0.29
C ILE A 72 8.85 12.58 1.53
N LEU A 73 10.08 13.06 1.74
CA LEU A 73 10.37 13.91 2.88
C LEU A 73 9.47 15.16 2.82
N ASN A 74 8.67 15.36 3.86
CA ASN A 74 7.71 16.45 3.98
C ASN A 74 6.64 16.50 2.86
N TYR A 75 6.25 15.36 2.26
CA TYR A 75 5.27 15.35 1.16
C TYR A 75 3.93 16.01 1.53
N GLN A 76 3.51 15.99 2.80
CA GLN A 76 2.28 16.63 3.25
C GLN A 76 2.31 18.17 3.19
N ALA A 77 3.47 18.78 2.95
CA ALA A 77 3.61 20.21 2.68
C ALA A 77 3.53 20.54 1.18
N TRP A 78 3.42 19.53 0.31
CA TRP A 78 3.25 19.74 -1.12
C TRP A 78 1.82 20.20 -1.44
N PRO A 79 1.59 20.78 -2.63
CA PRO A 79 0.25 21.04 -3.12
C PRO A 79 -0.66 19.81 -3.04
N LEU A 80 -1.80 19.97 -2.38
CA LEU A 80 -2.92 19.03 -2.37
C LEU A 80 -3.77 19.27 -3.63
N PHE A 81 -4.31 18.19 -4.22
CA PHE A 81 -5.11 18.24 -5.45
C PHE A 81 -6.60 17.95 -5.25
N ASN A 82 -7.00 17.63 -4.03
CA ASN A 82 -8.38 17.37 -3.65
C ASN A 82 -8.81 18.20 -2.43
N ASP A 83 -10.07 18.61 -2.37
CA ASP A 83 -10.60 19.49 -1.31
C ASP A 83 -11.01 18.75 -0.02
N ALA A 84 -11.25 17.43 -0.13
CA ALA A 84 -11.44 16.50 0.97
C ALA A 84 -10.98 15.08 0.55
N PRO A 85 -10.60 14.19 1.49
CA PRO A 85 -10.30 12.81 1.17
C PRO A 85 -11.50 12.13 0.48
N TYR A 86 -11.22 11.28 -0.52
CA TYR A 86 -12.25 10.59 -1.29
C TYR A 86 -12.02 9.07 -1.30
N ILE A 87 -13.09 8.27 -1.40
CA ILE A 87 -12.96 6.82 -1.50
C ILE A 87 -12.31 6.45 -2.83
N SER A 88 -11.28 5.60 -2.76
CA SER A 88 -10.64 5.04 -3.93
C SER A 88 -10.70 3.52 -3.93
N ALA A 89 -11.51 2.97 -4.85
CA ALA A 89 -11.62 1.52 -5.05
C ALA A 89 -10.29 0.86 -5.41
N THR A 90 -9.50 1.51 -6.25
CA THR A 90 -8.19 1.01 -6.67
C THR A 90 -7.15 0.97 -5.55
N HIS A 91 -7.43 1.61 -4.41
CA HIS A 91 -6.58 1.60 -3.21
C HIS A 91 -7.27 0.87 -2.04
N GLY A 92 -8.17 -0.07 -2.34
CA GLY A 92 -8.83 -0.94 -1.36
C GLY A 92 -9.92 -0.24 -0.54
N GLN A 93 -10.72 0.62 -1.19
CA GLN A 93 -11.84 1.33 -0.58
C GLN A 93 -11.44 2.27 0.56
N ARG A 94 -10.19 2.76 0.54
CA ARG A 94 -9.69 3.75 1.51
C ARG A 94 -10.02 5.16 1.06
N TYR A 95 -10.16 6.06 2.03
CA TYR A 95 -10.16 7.49 1.79
C TYR A 95 -8.73 7.94 1.49
N VAL A 96 -8.53 8.65 0.39
CA VAL A 96 -7.19 9.08 -0.05
C VAL A 96 -7.13 10.60 -0.25
N ASN A 97 -5.95 11.17 0.00
CA ASN A 97 -5.57 12.50 -0.49
C ASN A 97 -4.49 12.35 -1.56
N SER A 98 -4.44 13.25 -2.53
CA SER A 98 -3.44 13.28 -3.59
C SER A 98 -2.58 14.53 -3.50
N TYR A 99 -1.28 14.32 -3.30
CA TYR A 99 -0.24 15.33 -3.25
C TYR A 99 0.66 15.20 -4.48
N ALA A 100 1.18 16.31 -4.95
CA ALA A 100 2.18 16.32 -6.01
C ALA A 100 3.28 17.32 -5.68
N ASN A 101 4.54 16.93 -5.84
CA ASN A 101 5.66 17.84 -5.58
C ASN A 101 5.68 19.02 -6.57
N ARG A 102 6.62 19.94 -6.38
CA ARG A 102 6.73 21.14 -7.24
C ARG A 102 6.94 20.80 -8.73
N MET A 103 7.62 19.69 -9.05
CA MET A 103 7.84 19.29 -10.44
C MET A 103 6.53 18.84 -11.10
N ALA A 104 5.70 18.12 -10.35
CA ALA A 104 4.38 17.65 -10.77
C ALA A 104 3.26 18.72 -10.67
N HIS A 105 3.59 20.01 -10.84
CA HIS A 105 2.64 21.10 -10.67
C HIS A 105 1.41 21.04 -11.60
N ASN A 106 1.56 20.42 -12.78
CA ASN A 106 0.51 20.23 -13.79
C ASN A 106 -0.14 18.83 -13.74
N TYR A 107 0.13 18.00 -12.72
CA TYR A 107 -0.46 16.65 -12.57
C TYR A 107 -1.99 16.62 -12.72
N GLY A 108 -2.71 17.67 -12.35
CA GLY A 108 -4.18 17.73 -12.46
C GLY A 108 -4.70 18.26 -13.80
N THR A 109 -3.83 18.64 -14.73
CA THR A 109 -4.19 19.43 -15.93
C THR A 109 -3.37 19.06 -17.17
N LEU A 110 -2.65 17.94 -17.17
CA LEU A 110 -1.97 17.42 -18.37
C LEU A 110 -2.95 17.34 -19.54
N GLN A 111 -2.52 17.85 -20.68
CA GLN A 111 -3.18 17.65 -21.96
C GLN A 111 -2.69 16.34 -22.60
N ASP A 112 -3.43 15.85 -23.60
CA ASP A 112 -3.08 14.63 -24.31
C ASP A 112 -1.65 14.71 -24.88
N GLY A 113 -0.83 13.71 -24.53
CA GLY A 113 0.57 13.63 -24.94
C GLY A 113 1.55 14.47 -24.11
N GLU A 114 1.09 15.24 -23.13
CA GLU A 114 1.98 15.86 -22.14
C GLU A 114 2.49 14.81 -21.15
N VAL A 115 3.75 14.98 -20.74
CA VAL A 115 4.41 14.14 -19.74
C VAL A 115 4.86 14.97 -18.55
N LEU A 116 4.88 14.36 -17.38
CA LEU A 116 5.43 15.00 -16.20
C LEU A 116 6.96 15.10 -16.30
N PRO A 117 7.57 16.19 -15.80
CA PRO A 117 9.03 16.30 -15.73
C PRO A 117 9.64 15.16 -14.90
N VAL A 118 10.85 14.74 -15.27
CA VAL A 118 11.67 13.84 -14.42
C VAL A 118 11.81 14.41 -13.01
N GLY A 119 11.70 13.56 -12.00
CA GLY A 119 11.67 13.95 -10.59
C GLY A 119 10.30 14.45 -10.11
N SER A 120 9.27 14.37 -10.96
CA SER A 120 7.88 14.51 -10.52
C SER A 120 7.53 13.38 -9.56
N VAL A 121 7.01 13.74 -8.38
CA VAL A 121 6.58 12.77 -7.38
C VAL A 121 5.13 13.02 -7.03
N LEU A 122 4.32 11.96 -7.14
CA LEU A 122 2.94 11.92 -6.69
C LEU A 122 2.88 11.07 -5.43
N ALA A 123 2.20 11.55 -4.41
CA ALA A 123 2.02 10.84 -3.15
C ALA A 123 0.53 10.77 -2.81
N LYS A 124 0.03 9.58 -2.51
CA LYS A 124 -1.33 9.36 -2.03
C LYS A 124 -1.29 8.73 -0.65
N ASP A 125 -1.52 9.53 0.38
CA ASP A 125 -1.77 8.97 1.70
C ASP A 125 -3.23 8.56 1.84
N SER A 126 -3.47 7.60 2.73
CA SER A 126 -4.79 7.03 2.89
C SER A 126 -5.16 6.82 4.35
N MET A 127 -6.46 6.75 4.60
CA MET A 127 -7.03 6.33 5.86
C MET A 127 -8.20 5.38 5.62
N THR A 128 -8.42 4.51 6.60
CA THR A 128 -9.61 3.68 6.69
C THR A 128 -10.55 4.29 7.71
N VAL A 129 -11.82 4.42 7.34
CA VAL A 129 -12.92 4.67 8.27
C VAL A 129 -13.95 3.59 8.03
N THR A 130 -14.26 2.78 9.05
CA THR A 130 -15.28 1.74 8.96
C THR A 130 -16.65 2.28 9.35
N ASP A 131 -17.73 1.62 8.91
CA ASP A 131 -19.11 1.98 9.28
C ASP A 131 -19.39 1.84 10.79
N GLU A 132 -18.60 1.03 11.52
CA GLU A 132 -18.60 1.00 12.99
C GLU A 132 -17.85 2.18 13.64
N GLY A 133 -17.28 3.08 12.82
CA GLY A 133 -16.59 4.29 13.27
C GLY A 133 -15.12 4.09 13.62
N ASN A 134 -14.51 2.96 13.26
CA ASN A 134 -13.08 2.75 13.50
C ASN A 134 -12.24 3.54 12.49
N VAL A 135 -11.20 4.22 12.97
CA VAL A 135 -10.40 5.14 12.17
C VAL A 135 -8.92 4.76 12.24
N HIS A 136 -8.33 4.40 11.10
CA HIS A 136 -6.96 3.90 11.01
C HIS A 136 -6.15 4.60 9.90
N PRO A 137 -4.88 4.93 10.15
CA PRO A 137 -3.94 5.24 9.06
C PRO A 137 -3.88 4.10 8.05
N GLY A 138 -3.90 4.43 6.77
CA GLY A 138 -3.71 3.50 5.66
C GLY A 138 -2.27 3.50 5.14
N ALA A 139 -2.07 2.90 3.98
CA ALA A 139 -0.79 2.94 3.29
C ALA A 139 -0.56 4.28 2.57
N LEU A 140 0.71 4.59 2.31
CA LEU A 140 1.13 5.65 1.41
C LEU A 140 1.55 5.02 0.08
N PHE A 141 0.97 5.51 -1.02
CA PHE A 141 1.31 5.11 -2.39
C PHE A 141 2.08 6.24 -3.06
N VAL A 142 3.21 5.92 -3.70
CA VAL A 142 4.09 6.92 -4.29
C VAL A 142 4.40 6.54 -5.72
N MET A 143 4.40 7.54 -6.59
CA MET A 143 4.89 7.42 -7.97
C MET A 143 5.99 8.46 -8.21
N GLU A 144 7.09 8.05 -8.84
CA GLU A 144 8.18 8.95 -9.24
C GLU A 144 8.45 8.80 -10.74
N LYS A 145 8.47 9.93 -11.46
CA LYS A 145 8.87 9.96 -12.87
C LYS A 145 10.39 9.91 -12.96
N LEU A 146 10.90 8.86 -13.60
CA LEU A 146 12.32 8.60 -13.76
C LEU A 146 12.87 9.19 -15.08
N PRO A 147 14.20 9.33 -15.21
CA PRO A 147 14.82 9.60 -16.50
C PRO A 147 14.46 8.53 -17.53
N SER A 148 14.39 8.93 -18.80
CA SER A 148 14.03 8.02 -19.88
C SER A 148 14.95 6.79 -19.95
N GLY A 149 14.36 5.60 -20.07
CA GLY A 149 15.04 4.32 -20.12
C GLY A 149 15.48 3.74 -18.78
N SER A 150 15.15 4.40 -17.65
CA SER A 150 15.50 3.90 -16.31
C SER A 150 14.63 2.72 -15.88
N SER A 151 13.37 2.69 -16.32
CA SER A 151 12.44 1.58 -16.07
C SER A 151 11.51 1.40 -17.26
N PRO A 152 12.00 0.86 -18.39
CA PRO A 152 11.21 0.73 -19.62
C PRO A 152 9.92 -0.08 -19.42
N ASP A 153 9.98 -1.11 -18.58
CA ASP A 153 8.85 -2.00 -18.27
C ASP A 153 7.69 -1.29 -17.53
N THR A 154 7.96 -0.12 -16.96
CA THR A 154 6.96 0.71 -16.29
C THR A 154 6.86 2.11 -16.89
N ALA A 155 7.27 2.27 -18.15
CA ALA A 155 7.30 3.55 -18.87
C ALA A 155 8.00 4.69 -18.08
N ASP A 156 9.11 4.32 -17.44
CA ASP A 156 9.93 5.19 -16.59
C ASP A 156 9.18 5.76 -15.37
N TRP A 157 8.22 5.00 -14.84
CA TRP A 157 7.57 5.29 -13.57
C TRP A 157 8.00 4.30 -12.48
N ARG A 158 8.48 4.81 -11.35
CA ARG A 158 8.71 4.01 -10.14
C ARG A 158 7.47 4.04 -9.26
N TYR A 159 7.08 2.89 -8.73
CA TYR A 159 5.96 2.76 -7.80
C TYR A 159 6.45 2.23 -6.45
N ILE A 160 6.05 2.89 -5.37
CA ILE A 160 6.44 2.54 -4.01
C ILE A 160 5.18 2.49 -3.14
N MET A 161 5.08 1.49 -2.28
CA MET A 161 4.05 1.40 -1.26
C MET A 161 4.68 1.29 0.13
N VAL A 162 4.29 2.19 1.02
CA VAL A 162 4.75 2.26 2.40
C VAL A 162 3.57 1.98 3.32
N MET A 163 3.74 1.04 4.24
CA MET A 163 2.73 0.68 5.23
C MET A 163 2.61 1.75 6.32
N PRO A 164 1.50 1.80 7.08
CA PRO A 164 1.28 2.82 8.09
C PRO A 164 2.32 2.86 9.22
N ASP A 165 3.07 1.77 9.43
CA ASP A 165 4.16 1.67 10.39
C ASP A 165 5.53 2.08 9.80
N GLY A 166 5.56 2.44 8.52
CA GLY A 166 6.76 2.81 7.77
C GLY A 166 7.51 1.65 7.15
N SER A 167 7.04 0.41 7.31
CA SER A 167 7.62 -0.72 6.58
C SER A 167 7.37 -0.58 5.08
N LEU A 168 8.38 -0.91 4.27
CA LEU A 168 8.27 -0.90 2.81
C LEU A 168 7.52 -2.17 2.37
N PHE A 169 6.35 -1.99 1.75
CA PHE A 169 5.63 -3.12 1.16
C PHE A 169 6.29 -3.58 -0.14
N GLY A 170 6.72 -2.63 -0.96
CA GLY A 170 7.52 -2.88 -2.16
C GLY A 170 7.88 -1.60 -2.91
N ASP A 171 8.87 -1.73 -3.78
CA ASP A 171 9.40 -0.69 -4.66
C ASP A 171 9.76 -1.32 -6.00
N THR A 172 9.21 -0.83 -7.12
CA THR A 172 9.49 -1.40 -8.45
C THR A 172 10.97 -1.32 -8.84
N MET A 173 11.75 -0.45 -8.19
CA MET A 173 13.19 -0.31 -8.40
C MET A 173 14.04 -0.90 -7.28
N GLY A 174 13.43 -1.66 -6.36
CA GLY A 174 14.11 -2.20 -5.20
C GLY A 174 13.44 -3.43 -4.63
N ASP A 175 13.32 -3.45 -3.32
CA ASP A 175 12.83 -4.60 -2.59
C ASP A 175 11.38 -4.92 -2.95
N ARG A 176 11.12 -6.21 -3.14
CA ARG A 176 9.77 -6.74 -3.42
C ARG A 176 9.11 -6.07 -4.64
N ALA A 177 9.87 -5.73 -5.68
CA ALA A 177 9.36 -5.12 -6.92
C ALA A 177 8.11 -5.81 -7.50
N GLY A 178 8.09 -7.14 -7.53
CA GLY A 178 6.94 -7.92 -7.99
C GLY A 178 5.66 -7.67 -7.17
N ALA A 179 5.78 -7.36 -5.88
CA ALA A 179 4.63 -7.09 -5.02
C ALA A 179 3.92 -5.78 -5.37
N VAL A 180 4.58 -4.85 -6.08
CA VAL A 180 4.00 -3.56 -6.50
C VAL A 180 3.94 -3.43 -8.04
N ALA A 181 4.25 -4.48 -8.79
CA ALA A 181 4.18 -4.47 -10.25
C ALA A 181 2.77 -4.18 -10.78
N TYR A 182 1.74 -4.62 -10.03
CA TYR A 182 0.33 -4.37 -10.36
C TYR A 182 -0.03 -2.87 -10.42
N CYS A 183 0.74 -2.00 -9.74
CA CYS A 183 0.51 -0.56 -9.78
C CYS A 183 0.62 -0.04 -11.21
N HIS A 184 1.67 -0.45 -11.95
CA HIS A 184 1.83 -0.02 -13.33
C HIS A 184 0.71 -0.57 -14.23
N VAL A 185 0.40 -1.86 -14.12
CA VAL A 185 -0.64 -2.52 -14.92
C VAL A 185 -1.98 -1.78 -14.81
N CYS A 186 -2.36 -1.34 -13.61
CA CYS A 186 -3.58 -0.53 -13.46
C CYS A 186 -3.46 0.85 -14.10
N HIS A 187 -2.28 1.46 -14.05
CA HIS A 187 -2.00 2.80 -14.56
C HIS A 187 -1.83 2.85 -16.09
N GLU A 188 -1.60 1.73 -16.77
CA GLU A 188 -1.63 1.63 -18.25
C GLU A 188 -2.98 2.07 -18.84
N ALA A 189 -4.07 1.97 -18.06
CA ALA A 189 -5.40 2.42 -18.48
C ALA A 189 -5.49 3.93 -18.78
N VAL A 190 -4.50 4.71 -18.33
CA VAL A 190 -4.38 6.16 -18.57
C VAL A 190 -2.98 6.51 -19.11
N ALA A 191 -2.41 5.63 -19.94
CA ALA A 191 -1.09 5.83 -20.55
C ALA A 191 -1.01 7.08 -21.45
N ASP A 192 -2.12 7.47 -22.07
CA ASP A 192 -2.28 8.71 -22.85
C ASP A 192 -2.11 9.99 -22.00
N ARG A 193 -2.20 9.84 -20.68
CA ARG A 193 -2.03 10.89 -19.67
C ARG A 193 -0.85 10.64 -18.75
N ASP A 194 0.23 10.13 -19.34
CA ASP A 194 1.47 9.77 -18.67
C ASP A 194 1.24 8.90 -17.42
N TYR A 195 0.34 7.93 -17.53
CA TYR A 195 0.04 6.96 -16.47
C TYR A 195 -0.50 7.63 -15.19
N THR A 196 -1.10 8.81 -15.27
CA THR A 196 -1.59 9.54 -14.08
C THR A 196 -3.11 9.60 -14.02
N PHE A 197 -3.68 9.08 -12.92
CA PHE A 197 -5.10 9.24 -12.62
C PHE A 197 -5.34 10.57 -11.93
N TYR A 198 -6.22 11.41 -12.49
CA TYR A 198 -6.66 12.62 -11.80
C TYR A 198 -7.52 12.29 -10.59
N VAL A 199 -7.52 13.21 -9.62
CA VAL A 199 -8.54 13.28 -8.57
C VAL A 199 -9.93 13.26 -9.22
N PRO A 200 -10.96 12.63 -8.64
CA PRO A 200 -12.32 12.69 -9.17
C PRO A 200 -12.80 14.14 -9.25
N GLU A 201 -13.53 14.49 -10.31
CA GLU A 201 -13.90 15.88 -10.61
C GLU A 201 -14.58 16.59 -9.44
N GLU A 202 -15.49 15.90 -8.75
CA GLU A 202 -16.22 16.44 -7.60
C GLU A 202 -15.32 16.85 -6.42
N TYR A 203 -14.10 16.29 -6.31
CA TYR A 203 -13.13 16.59 -5.25
C TYR A 203 -12.00 17.49 -5.72
N ARG A 204 -11.87 17.79 -7.03
CA ARG A 204 -10.75 18.58 -7.55
C ARG A 204 -10.78 19.99 -6.98
N ILE A 205 -9.63 20.46 -6.51
CA ILE A 205 -9.46 21.88 -6.21
C ILE A 205 -9.40 22.64 -7.55
N PRO A 206 -10.27 23.64 -7.80
CA PRO A 206 -10.18 24.48 -8.99
C PRO A 206 -8.80 25.15 -9.05
N LYS A 207 -8.15 25.06 -10.20
CA LYS A 207 -6.83 25.65 -10.47
C LYS A 207 -6.97 26.88 -11.36
#